data_AF-A0A1Y2IB59-F1
#
_entry.id   AF-A0A1Y2IB59-F1
#
_cell.length_a   1.000
_cell.length_b   1.000
_cell.length_c   1.000
_cell.angle_alpha   90.00
_cell.angle_beta   90.00
_cell.angle_gamma   90.00
#
_symmetry.space_group_name_H-M   'P 1'
#
loop_
_entity.id
_entity.type
_entity.pdbx_description
1 polymer ?
#
loop_
_entity_poly.entity_id
_entity_poly.type
_entity_poly.pdbx_seq_one_letter_code
_entity_poly.pdbx_strand_id
1 'polypeptide(L)'
;PDFSRRAYARLRARLVDSGVANDDEDAVDFLLADWLEGREEERAGRHQRREPSVPRRRQRSVETPSSTRSVHVASSEKSRRKALPPVVRGVPPPSEINRPIAPYAANKLRLQQYVDLWYFTEEGLSRAGGYQAYEGENSVTLAQASSAIVVTAPTPPSKDAKRDEELTWDQVSKARTSFLSYAKGYGWKAEHLEMFSIFFICLDAHPIRNEPKGNETVIQYQAHFRRQWHLTCEQQSTAAFDLATISDDALRTIRAKI
;
A
#
# COMPACT_ATOMS: atom_id res chain seq x y z
N PRO A 1 -24.03 -23.91 -16.98
CA PRO A 1 -24.86 -23.73 -15.77
C PRO A 1 -26.30 -23.51 -16.19
N ASP A 2 -27.22 -23.40 -15.25
CA ASP A 2 -28.62 -23.09 -15.56
C ASP A 2 -28.87 -21.60 -15.29
N PHE A 3 -28.61 -20.78 -16.31
CA PHE A 3 -28.70 -19.32 -16.25
C PHE A 3 -30.13 -18.80 -16.32
N SER A 4 -31.13 -19.65 -16.62
CA SER A 4 -32.56 -19.31 -16.57
C SER A 4 -33.03 -18.99 -15.14
N ARG A 5 -32.38 -19.59 -14.13
CA ARG A 5 -32.82 -19.52 -12.72
C ARG A 5 -32.89 -18.10 -12.17
N ARG A 6 -33.87 -17.87 -11.29
CA ARG A 6 -34.10 -16.60 -10.57
C ARG A 6 -32.85 -16.02 -9.87
N ALA A 7 -31.86 -16.85 -9.53
CA ALA A 7 -30.57 -16.40 -8.99
C ALA A 7 -29.79 -15.48 -9.96
N TYR A 8 -29.97 -15.66 -11.27
CA TYR A 8 -29.32 -14.89 -12.34
C TYR A 8 -30.20 -13.78 -12.93
N ALA A 9 -31.46 -13.65 -12.54
CA ALA A 9 -32.37 -12.63 -13.09
C ALA A 9 -31.85 -11.19 -12.94
N ARG A 10 -31.13 -10.87 -11.83
CA ARG A 10 -30.45 -9.57 -11.65
C ARG A 10 -29.22 -9.36 -12.54
N LEU A 11 -28.67 -10.41 -13.13
CA LEU A 11 -27.56 -10.35 -14.08
C LEU A 11 -28.11 -10.17 -15.50
N ARG A 12 -29.11 -10.96 -15.88
CA ARG A 12 -29.79 -10.87 -17.19
C ARG A 12 -30.45 -9.51 -17.40
N ALA A 13 -31.21 -9.03 -16.42
CA ALA A 13 -31.78 -7.69 -16.47
C ALA A 13 -30.74 -6.57 -16.66
N ARG A 14 -29.49 -6.76 -16.18
CA ARG A 14 -28.39 -5.81 -16.43
C ARG A 14 -27.78 -5.94 -17.82
N LEU A 15 -27.78 -7.13 -18.43
CA LEU A 15 -27.34 -7.31 -19.82
C LEU A 15 -28.31 -6.58 -20.78
N VAL A 16 -29.61 -6.73 -20.54
CA VAL A 16 -30.67 -6.02 -21.29
C VAL A 16 -30.60 -4.50 -21.08
N ASP A 17 -30.52 -4.04 -19.82
CA ASP A 17 -30.37 -2.60 -19.47
C ASP A 17 -29.10 -1.98 -20.09
N SER A 18 -28.04 -2.77 -20.29
CA SER A 18 -26.81 -2.35 -20.98
C SER A 18 -26.83 -2.46 -22.51
N GLY A 19 -27.91 -2.97 -23.10
CA GLY A 19 -28.01 -3.20 -24.55
C GLY A 19 -27.10 -4.31 -25.10
N VAL A 20 -26.61 -5.20 -24.26
CA VAL A 20 -25.75 -6.36 -24.63
C VAL A 20 -26.59 -7.57 -25.04
N ALA A 21 -27.84 -7.63 -24.59
CA ALA A 21 -28.87 -8.60 -24.94
C ALA A 21 -30.16 -7.84 -25.26
N ASN A 22 -30.97 -8.31 -26.22
CA ASN A 22 -32.23 -7.63 -26.54
C ASN A 22 -33.35 -7.96 -25.51
N ASP A 23 -33.31 -9.17 -24.95
CA ASP A 23 -34.28 -9.67 -23.97
C ASP A 23 -33.66 -10.66 -22.96
N ASP A 24 -34.50 -11.26 -22.12
CA ASP A 24 -34.09 -12.15 -21.03
C ASP A 24 -33.63 -13.55 -21.51
N GLU A 25 -34.00 -13.99 -22.72
CA GLU A 25 -33.55 -15.25 -23.33
C GLU A 25 -32.22 -15.06 -24.07
N ASP A 26 -32.06 -13.98 -24.84
CA ASP A 26 -30.77 -13.50 -25.35
C ASP A 26 -29.73 -13.41 -24.22
N ALA A 27 -30.15 -12.92 -23.05
CA ALA A 27 -29.31 -12.79 -21.86
C ALA A 27 -29.02 -14.13 -21.14
N VAL A 28 -29.81 -15.20 -21.37
CA VAL A 28 -29.46 -16.57 -20.95
C VAL A 28 -28.38 -17.13 -21.87
N ASP A 29 -28.54 -17.00 -23.18
CA ASP A 29 -27.65 -17.61 -24.17
C ASP A 29 -26.29 -16.91 -24.23
N PHE A 30 -26.25 -15.58 -24.07
CA PHE A 30 -24.99 -14.83 -23.89
C PHE A 30 -24.18 -15.35 -22.69
N LEU A 31 -24.83 -15.56 -21.53
CA LEU A 31 -24.18 -16.11 -20.34
C LEU A 31 -23.77 -17.59 -20.51
N LEU A 32 -24.49 -18.35 -21.35
CA LEU A 32 -24.13 -19.73 -21.66
C LEU A 32 -22.90 -19.80 -22.59
N ALA A 33 -22.80 -18.90 -23.57
CA ALA A 33 -21.66 -18.79 -24.49
C ALA A 33 -20.37 -18.39 -23.74
N ASP A 34 -20.39 -17.28 -22.98
CA ASP A 34 -19.28 -16.80 -22.14
C ASP A 34 -18.75 -17.92 -21.21
N TRP A 35 -19.67 -18.64 -20.55
CA TRP A 35 -19.28 -19.74 -19.66
C TRP A 35 -18.70 -20.96 -20.40
N LEU A 36 -19.14 -21.22 -21.64
CA LEU A 36 -18.58 -22.29 -22.45
C LEU A 36 -17.16 -21.92 -22.92
N GLU A 37 -16.97 -20.69 -23.43
CA GLU A 37 -15.67 -20.20 -23.91
C GLU A 37 -14.60 -20.23 -22.82
N GLY A 38 -14.86 -19.65 -21.64
CA GLY A 38 -13.92 -19.73 -20.51
C GLY A 38 -13.62 -21.17 -20.04
N ARG A 39 -14.51 -22.13 -20.31
CA ARG A 39 -14.29 -23.56 -20.03
C ARG A 39 -13.50 -24.27 -21.12
N GLU A 40 -13.47 -23.76 -22.36
CA GLU A 40 -12.58 -24.21 -23.43
C GLU A 40 -11.14 -23.76 -23.11
N GLU A 41 -10.94 -22.50 -22.73
CA GLU A 41 -9.63 -21.94 -22.33
C GLU A 41 -9.02 -22.71 -21.14
N GLU A 42 -9.81 -22.96 -20.09
CA GLU A 42 -9.35 -23.71 -18.92
C GLU A 42 -8.95 -25.16 -19.26
N ARG A 43 -9.52 -25.71 -20.35
CA ARG A 43 -9.16 -27.03 -20.90
C ARG A 43 -7.88 -26.94 -21.73
N ALA A 44 -7.75 -25.94 -22.58
CA ALA A 44 -6.57 -25.70 -23.42
C ALA A 44 -5.30 -25.47 -22.58
N GLY A 45 -5.35 -24.55 -21.61
CA GLY A 45 -4.22 -24.30 -20.69
C GLY A 45 -3.84 -25.52 -19.85
N ARG A 46 -4.80 -26.42 -19.57
CA ARG A 46 -4.58 -27.68 -18.85
C ARG A 46 -3.98 -28.78 -19.74
N HIS A 47 -4.21 -28.75 -21.06
CA HIS A 47 -3.55 -29.62 -22.04
C HIS A 47 -2.13 -29.15 -22.36
N GLN A 48 -1.93 -27.85 -22.58
CA GLN A 48 -0.62 -27.27 -22.91
C GLN A 48 0.40 -27.44 -21.77
N ARG A 49 -0.07 -27.57 -20.53
CA ARG A 49 0.72 -27.91 -19.34
C ARG A 49 0.97 -29.43 -19.16
N ARG A 50 0.70 -30.24 -20.19
CA ARG A 50 0.70 -31.71 -20.14
C ARG A 50 1.36 -32.41 -21.34
N GLU A 51 2.20 -31.69 -22.08
CA GLU A 51 3.20 -32.25 -23.00
C GLU A 51 4.00 -33.39 -22.34
N PRO A 52 3.93 -34.65 -22.83
CA PRO A 52 4.63 -35.78 -22.22
C PRO A 52 6.09 -35.86 -22.70
N SER A 53 7.04 -35.45 -21.86
CA SER A 53 8.47 -35.57 -22.14
C SER A 53 8.88 -37.03 -22.40
N VAL A 54 9.26 -37.33 -23.65
CA VAL A 54 9.46 -38.71 -24.14
C VAL A 54 10.66 -39.41 -23.48
N PRO A 55 10.50 -40.62 -22.89
CA PRO A 55 11.58 -41.29 -22.16
C PRO A 55 12.56 -42.06 -23.08
N ARG A 56 13.66 -41.41 -23.47
CA ARG A 56 14.74 -42.03 -24.29
C ARG A 56 15.63 -42.98 -23.45
N ARG A 57 15.81 -44.22 -23.94
CA ARG A 57 16.27 -45.39 -23.17
C ARG A 57 16.95 -46.40 -24.12
N ARG A 58 18.12 -47.01 -23.86
CA ARG A 58 19.13 -46.90 -22.78
C ARG A 58 20.41 -46.23 -23.37
N GLN A 59 21.69 -46.39 -22.99
CA GLN A 59 22.53 -47.22 -22.10
C GLN A 59 23.37 -46.27 -21.20
N ARG A 60 23.96 -46.59 -20.02
CA ARG A 60 24.67 -47.74 -19.40
C ARG A 60 26.21 -47.72 -19.56
N SER A 61 26.86 -46.92 -18.71
CA SER A 61 28.17 -47.22 -18.11
C SER A 61 27.99 -47.43 -16.60
N VAL A 62 28.95 -48.05 -15.91
CA VAL A 62 28.83 -48.45 -14.49
C VAL A 62 30.03 -47.93 -13.70
N GLU A 63 29.79 -47.25 -12.58
CA GLU A 63 30.64 -47.29 -11.38
C GLU A 63 29.94 -46.65 -10.16
N THR A 64 30.45 -46.95 -8.97
CA THR A 64 29.85 -46.67 -7.65
C THR A 64 30.95 -46.52 -6.59
N PRO A 65 30.65 -46.05 -5.36
CA PRO A 65 29.73 -44.98 -4.96
C PRO A 65 30.40 -43.96 -4.01
N SER A 66 29.77 -42.82 -3.75
CA SER A 66 30.05 -42.02 -2.55
C SER A 66 28.76 -41.37 -2.01
N SER A 67 28.65 -41.25 -0.69
CA SER A 67 27.39 -41.01 0.01
C SER A 67 27.32 -39.62 0.64
N THR A 68 26.32 -38.84 0.24
CA THR A 68 25.82 -37.71 1.06
C THR A 68 24.29 -37.72 1.03
N ARG A 69 23.68 -38.32 2.05
CA ARG A 69 22.23 -38.58 2.14
C ARG A 69 21.45 -37.36 2.64
N SER A 70 21.47 -36.26 1.90
CA SER A 70 20.68 -35.07 2.20
C SER A 70 19.21 -35.27 1.81
N VAL A 71 18.39 -35.72 2.78
CA VAL A 71 16.94 -35.92 2.57
C VAL A 71 16.23 -34.57 2.58
N HIS A 72 16.28 -33.86 1.45
CA HIS A 72 15.36 -32.75 1.21
C HIS A 72 13.95 -33.29 1.03
N VAL A 73 13.23 -33.39 2.14
CA VAL A 73 11.77 -33.50 2.14
C VAL A 73 11.24 -32.28 1.41
N ALA A 74 10.71 -32.49 0.21
CA ALA A 74 10.05 -31.43 -0.54
C ALA A 74 8.76 -31.06 0.18
N SER A 75 8.82 -30.06 1.09
CA SER A 75 7.63 -29.42 1.63
C SER A 75 6.91 -28.73 0.48
N SER A 76 6.02 -29.48 -0.17
CA SER A 76 5.13 -28.99 -1.22
C SER A 76 3.97 -28.25 -0.57
N GLU A 77 4.32 -27.27 0.26
CA GLU A 77 3.44 -26.37 0.97
C GLU A 77 2.84 -25.39 -0.03
N LYS A 78 1.87 -25.93 -0.78
CA LYS A 78 1.08 -25.21 -1.78
C LYS A 78 0.39 -24.05 -1.07
N SER A 79 1.01 -22.88 -1.13
CA SER A 79 0.48 -21.64 -0.56
C SER A 79 -0.98 -21.49 -0.94
N ARG A 80 -1.85 -21.76 0.03
CA ARG A 80 -3.30 -21.61 -0.11
C ARG A 80 -3.56 -20.12 -0.10
N ARG A 81 -3.58 -19.52 -1.28
CA ARG A 81 -3.98 -18.12 -1.51
C ARG A 81 -5.19 -17.85 -0.62
N LYS A 82 -5.05 -16.90 0.31
CA LYS A 82 -6.12 -16.52 1.24
C LYS A 82 -7.36 -16.20 0.41
N ALA A 83 -8.51 -16.76 0.78
CA ALA A 83 -9.75 -16.54 0.04
C ALA A 83 -10.04 -15.03 -0.02
N LEU A 84 -10.56 -14.56 -1.16
CA LEU A 84 -10.92 -13.15 -1.32
C LEU A 84 -11.96 -12.76 -0.25
N PRO A 85 -11.86 -11.56 0.34
CA PRO A 85 -12.83 -11.09 1.32
C PRO A 85 -14.24 -11.00 0.70
N PRO A 86 -15.31 -11.17 1.50
CA PRO A 86 -16.67 -11.16 1.00
C PRO A 86 -17.04 -9.78 0.42
N VAL A 87 -17.46 -9.76 -0.84
CA VAL A 87 -17.90 -8.53 -1.52
C VAL A 87 -19.27 -8.11 -1.01
N VAL A 88 -19.34 -6.97 -0.32
CA VAL A 88 -20.60 -6.39 0.18
C VAL A 88 -21.36 -5.78 -1.01
N ARG A 89 -22.39 -6.48 -1.49
CA ARG A 89 -23.20 -6.02 -2.63
C ARG A 89 -23.94 -4.73 -2.30
N GLY A 90 -23.85 -3.73 -3.18
CA GLY A 90 -24.51 -2.43 -3.03
C GLY A 90 -23.63 -1.34 -2.40
N VAL A 91 -22.44 -1.68 -1.90
CA VAL A 91 -21.42 -0.69 -1.52
C VAL A 91 -20.64 -0.31 -2.79
N PRO A 92 -20.59 0.99 -3.18
CA PRO A 92 -19.76 1.45 -4.29
C PRO A 92 -18.26 1.41 -3.91
N PRO A 93 -17.34 1.47 -4.90
CA PRO A 93 -15.92 1.73 -4.61
C PRO A 93 -15.75 3.04 -3.80
N PRO A 94 -14.69 3.16 -2.98
CA PRO A 94 -14.37 4.42 -2.30
C PRO A 94 -14.20 5.58 -3.29
N SER A 95 -14.73 6.75 -2.96
CA SER A 95 -14.66 7.96 -3.81
C SER A 95 -13.24 8.45 -4.06
N GLU A 96 -12.31 8.12 -3.16
CA GLU A 96 -10.86 8.39 -3.26
C GLU A 96 -10.13 7.04 -3.22
N ILE A 97 -9.44 6.66 -4.30
CA ILE A 97 -8.53 5.51 -4.33
C ILE A 97 -7.10 6.04 -4.48
N ASN A 98 -6.43 6.24 -3.35
CA ASN A 98 -5.05 6.70 -3.35
C ASN A 98 -4.08 5.63 -3.87
N ARG A 99 -3.00 6.05 -4.53
CA ARG A 99 -1.90 5.16 -4.98
C ARG A 99 -1.26 4.47 -3.76
N PRO A 100 -0.76 3.22 -3.87
CA PRO A 100 -0.01 2.60 -2.78
C PRO A 100 1.22 3.43 -2.35
N ILE A 101 1.42 3.58 -1.04
CA ILE A 101 2.65 4.12 -0.43
C ILE A 101 3.57 2.98 0.02
N ALA A 102 4.83 3.28 0.29
CA ALA A 102 5.81 2.27 0.71
C ALA A 102 5.34 1.57 2.01
N PRO A 103 5.51 0.24 2.17
CA PRO A 103 4.98 -0.48 3.34
C PRO A 103 5.52 0.04 4.69
N TYR A 104 6.76 0.53 4.72
CA TYR A 104 7.33 1.27 5.86
C TYR A 104 6.48 2.49 6.24
N ALA A 105 6.17 3.36 5.27
CA ALA A 105 5.38 4.57 5.48
C ALA A 105 3.92 4.25 5.83
N ALA A 106 3.33 3.23 5.22
CA ALA A 106 2.00 2.72 5.57
C ALA A 106 1.93 2.25 7.03
N ASN A 107 2.94 1.50 7.49
CA ASN A 107 2.97 1.05 8.88
C ASN A 107 3.21 2.21 9.85
N LYS A 108 4.07 3.18 9.51
CA LYS A 108 4.29 4.39 10.31
C LYS A 108 3.01 5.23 10.44
N LEU A 109 2.29 5.51 9.35
CA LEU A 109 1.01 6.22 9.41
C LEU A 109 -0.05 5.46 10.21
N ARG A 110 -0.16 4.13 10.05
CA ARG A 110 -1.10 3.30 10.82
C ARG A 110 -0.81 3.32 12.33
N LEU A 111 0.45 3.51 12.72
CA LEU A 111 0.89 3.66 14.11
C LEU A 111 0.93 5.13 14.58
N GLN A 112 0.51 6.09 13.75
CA GLN A 112 0.58 7.54 13.98
C GLN A 112 1.99 8.06 14.36
N GLN A 113 3.04 7.33 13.94
CA GLN A 113 4.44 7.67 14.16
C GLN A 113 4.97 8.61 13.06
N TYR A 114 6.07 9.30 13.36
CA TYR A 114 6.78 10.15 12.39
C TYR A 114 7.18 9.37 11.13
N VAL A 115 6.94 9.99 9.97
CA VAL A 115 7.36 9.55 8.64
C VAL A 115 7.67 10.78 7.78
N ASP A 116 8.79 10.73 7.07
CA ASP A 116 9.25 11.81 6.21
C ASP A 116 8.31 12.03 5.01
N LEU A 117 8.09 13.29 4.66
CA LEU A 117 7.26 13.74 3.55
C LEU A 117 7.72 13.17 2.19
N TRP A 118 8.99 12.78 2.06
CA TRP A 118 9.51 12.20 0.82
C TRP A 118 8.67 11.01 0.32
N TYR A 119 8.15 10.16 1.21
CA TYR A 119 7.30 9.01 0.87
C TYR A 119 5.98 9.39 0.19
N PHE A 120 5.58 10.66 0.27
CA PHE A 120 4.35 11.23 -0.30
C PHE A 120 4.62 12.18 -1.48
N THR A 121 5.90 12.37 -1.85
CA THR A 121 6.27 13.01 -3.14
C THR A 121 6.05 12.04 -4.30
N GLU A 122 5.96 12.55 -5.53
CA GLU A 122 5.85 11.67 -6.72
C GLU A 122 7.05 10.71 -6.87
N GLU A 123 8.24 11.07 -6.36
CA GLU A 123 9.40 10.16 -6.28
C GLU A 123 9.11 8.95 -5.37
N GLY A 124 8.63 9.20 -4.15
CA GLY A 124 8.34 8.16 -3.15
C GLY A 124 7.14 7.31 -3.55
N LEU A 125 6.07 7.95 -4.06
CA LEU A 125 4.87 7.29 -4.57
C LEU A 125 5.15 6.41 -5.79
N SER A 126 6.00 6.85 -6.71
CA SER A 126 6.37 6.04 -7.89
C SER A 126 7.20 4.82 -7.51
N ARG A 127 8.16 4.94 -6.59
CA ARG A 127 8.93 3.80 -6.10
C ARG A 127 8.07 2.80 -5.33
N ALA A 128 7.10 3.28 -4.54
CA ALA A 128 6.12 2.42 -3.87
C ALA A 128 5.25 1.64 -4.86
N GLY A 129 4.67 2.33 -5.85
CA GLY A 129 3.84 1.72 -6.89
C GLY A 129 4.59 0.76 -7.82
N GLY A 130 5.89 1.00 -8.05
CA GLY A 130 6.71 0.20 -8.97
C GLY A 130 7.31 -1.08 -8.39
N TYR A 131 7.56 -1.16 -7.08
CA TYR A 131 8.43 -2.22 -6.50
C TYR A 131 7.86 -3.07 -5.37
N GLN A 132 6.75 -2.70 -4.70
CA GLN A 132 6.34 -3.39 -3.45
C GLN A 132 4.96 -4.06 -3.50
N ALA A 133 4.26 -4.05 -4.63
CA ALA A 133 3.01 -4.80 -4.80
C ALA A 133 3.21 -6.33 -4.96
N TYR A 134 4.46 -6.81 -5.03
CA TYR A 134 4.78 -8.21 -5.34
C TYR A 134 5.87 -8.84 -4.45
N GLU A 135 6.54 -8.06 -3.60
CA GLU A 135 7.48 -8.60 -2.59
C GLU A 135 6.74 -8.89 -1.28
N GLY A 136 6.89 -10.11 -0.78
CA GLY A 136 5.91 -10.73 0.12
C GLY A 136 5.78 -10.14 1.53
N GLU A 137 4.54 -10.01 1.97
CA GLU A 137 4.00 -10.24 3.34
C GLU A 137 4.94 -10.05 4.56
N ASN A 138 5.71 -8.96 4.61
CA ASN A 138 6.53 -8.61 5.78
C ASN A 138 5.68 -7.93 6.88
N SER A 139 4.74 -8.69 7.46
CA SER A 139 3.73 -8.23 8.42
C SER A 139 4.14 -8.47 9.88
N VAL A 140 4.62 -7.44 10.60
CA VAL A 140 4.93 -7.55 12.03
C VAL A 140 3.70 -7.32 12.91
N THR A 141 3.25 -8.37 13.60
CA THR A 141 2.27 -8.28 14.69
C THR A 141 2.53 -9.36 15.73
N LEU A 142 3.01 -8.97 16.92
CA LEU A 142 3.10 -9.88 18.06
C LEU A 142 1.70 -10.06 18.67
N ALA A 143 0.95 -11.04 18.17
CA ALA A 143 -0.35 -11.42 18.69
C ALA A 143 -0.26 -12.80 19.35
N GLN A 144 -0.73 -12.94 20.59
CA GLN A 144 -0.73 -14.21 21.31
C GLN A 144 -1.89 -15.10 20.85
N ALA A 145 -1.79 -15.62 19.62
CA ALA A 145 -2.58 -16.76 19.19
C ALA A 145 -2.12 -18.01 19.98
N SER A 146 -3.07 -18.84 20.43
CA SER A 146 -2.91 -19.78 21.55
C SER A 146 -1.92 -20.95 21.38
N SER A 147 -1.12 -20.99 20.31
CA SER A 147 -0.05 -21.98 20.12
C SER A 147 1.12 -21.52 19.21
N ALA A 148 1.22 -20.25 18.82
CA ALA A 148 2.30 -19.79 17.92
C ALA A 148 2.72 -18.34 18.16
N ILE A 149 4.03 -18.09 18.19
CA ILE A 149 4.61 -16.74 18.16
C ILE A 149 5.00 -16.45 16.70
N VAL A 150 4.36 -15.44 16.08
CA VAL A 150 4.78 -14.91 14.79
C VAL A 150 5.70 -13.72 15.03
N VAL A 151 6.99 -13.89 14.70
CA VAL A 151 7.97 -12.80 14.65
C VAL A 151 8.20 -12.45 13.18
N THR A 152 8.20 -11.16 12.86
CA THR A 152 8.44 -10.65 11.50
C THR A 152 9.33 -9.41 11.58
N ALA A 153 10.12 -9.14 10.54
CA ALA A 153 10.97 -7.96 10.51
C ALA A 153 10.16 -6.72 10.07
N PRO A 154 10.36 -5.52 10.69
CA PRO A 154 9.79 -4.29 10.17
C PRO A 154 10.39 -4.01 8.78
N THR A 155 9.55 -3.61 7.82
CA THR A 155 10.04 -3.20 6.50
C THR A 155 11.07 -2.08 6.66
N PRO A 156 12.28 -2.18 6.10
CA PRO A 156 13.27 -1.11 6.20
C PRO A 156 12.79 0.15 5.46
N PRO A 157 13.26 1.35 5.84
CA PRO A 157 13.08 2.55 5.04
C PRO A 157 13.77 2.40 3.68
N SER A 158 13.29 3.15 2.68
CA SER A 158 13.94 3.22 1.37
C SER A 158 15.36 3.80 1.50
N LYS A 159 16.32 3.24 0.75
CA LYS A 159 17.68 3.81 0.64
C LYS A 159 17.69 5.20 -0.01
N ASP A 160 16.66 5.49 -0.81
CA ASP A 160 16.48 6.79 -1.49
C ASP A 160 15.68 7.80 -0.65
N ALA A 161 15.27 7.45 0.57
CA ALA A 161 14.43 8.31 1.40
C ALA A 161 15.22 9.53 1.90
N LYS A 162 14.92 10.69 1.31
CA LYS A 162 15.37 12.00 1.79
C LYS A 162 14.65 12.34 3.08
N ARG A 163 15.36 12.93 4.04
CA ARG A 163 14.76 13.48 5.26
C ARG A 163 13.98 14.75 4.94
N ASP A 164 13.06 15.11 5.82
CA ASP A 164 12.31 16.36 5.71
C ASP A 164 13.18 17.63 5.65
N GLU A 165 14.38 17.60 6.25
CA GLU A 165 15.36 18.69 6.18
C GLU A 165 16.00 18.85 4.79
N GLU A 166 15.89 17.84 3.90
CA GLU A 166 16.59 17.71 2.62
C GLU A 166 15.66 17.89 1.40
N LEU A 167 14.37 18.17 1.65
CA LEU A 167 13.37 18.41 0.60
C LEU A 167 13.33 19.87 0.17
N THR A 168 13.00 20.13 -1.09
CA THR A 168 12.67 21.48 -1.56
C THR A 168 11.29 21.92 -1.06
N TRP A 169 11.04 23.23 -1.00
CA TRP A 169 9.71 23.72 -0.59
C TRP A 169 8.59 23.27 -1.52
N ASP A 170 8.87 23.11 -2.82
CA ASP A 170 7.93 22.54 -3.79
C ASP A 170 7.59 21.07 -3.47
N GLN A 171 8.60 20.26 -3.11
CA GLN A 171 8.39 18.88 -2.67
C GLN A 171 7.56 18.82 -1.38
N VAL A 172 7.86 19.64 -0.37
CA VAL A 172 7.07 19.77 0.87
C VAL A 172 5.62 20.20 0.57
N SER A 173 5.45 21.23 -0.28
CA SER A 173 4.15 21.81 -0.64
C SER A 173 3.22 20.81 -1.32
N LYS A 174 3.77 19.89 -2.12
CA LYS A 174 3.03 18.81 -2.79
C LYS A 174 2.81 17.62 -1.85
N ALA A 175 3.86 17.16 -1.17
CA ALA A 175 3.83 15.96 -0.35
C ALA A 175 2.90 16.06 0.87
N ARG A 176 2.78 17.24 1.50
CA ARG A 176 1.91 17.46 2.66
C ARG A 176 0.43 17.17 2.38
N THR A 177 -0.06 17.49 1.18
CA THR A 177 -1.46 17.29 0.78
C THR A 177 -1.75 15.80 0.61
N SER A 178 -0.81 15.08 -0.01
CA SER A 178 -0.83 13.62 -0.08
C SER A 178 -0.77 13.00 1.33
N PHE A 179 0.18 13.41 2.18
CA PHE A 179 0.32 12.96 3.57
C PHE A 179 -0.99 13.09 4.36
N LEU A 180 -1.67 14.25 4.29
CA LEU A 180 -2.97 14.46 4.95
C LEU A 180 -4.07 13.52 4.43
N SER A 181 -4.13 13.26 3.12
CA SER A 181 -5.08 12.30 2.54
C SER A 181 -4.80 10.86 3.00
N TYR A 182 -3.53 10.42 3.04
CA TYR A 182 -3.20 9.10 3.58
C TYR A 182 -3.46 9.01 5.09
N ALA A 183 -3.12 10.03 5.87
CA ALA A 183 -3.39 10.08 7.31
C ALA A 183 -4.91 9.96 7.61
N LYS A 184 -5.75 10.69 6.87
CA LYS A 184 -7.22 10.53 6.85
C LYS A 184 -7.62 9.09 6.51
N GLY A 185 -7.03 8.50 5.46
CA GLY A 185 -7.27 7.11 5.05
C GLY A 185 -6.86 6.05 6.09
N TYR A 186 -5.85 6.34 6.92
CA TYR A 186 -5.43 5.50 8.06
C TYR A 186 -6.15 5.82 9.37
N GLY A 187 -7.23 6.63 9.35
CA GLY A 187 -8.08 6.89 10.51
C GLY A 187 -7.46 7.81 11.56
N TRP A 188 -6.61 8.76 11.16
CA TRP A 188 -6.14 9.82 12.07
C TRP A 188 -7.31 10.68 12.53
N LYS A 189 -7.22 11.19 13.76
CA LYS A 189 -8.24 12.08 14.32
C LYS A 189 -8.39 13.37 13.50
N ALA A 190 -9.62 13.88 13.39
CA ALA A 190 -9.90 15.17 12.76
C ALA A 190 -9.06 16.31 13.38
N GLU A 191 -9.00 16.37 14.72
CA GLU A 191 -8.17 17.30 15.51
C GLU A 191 -6.70 17.35 15.02
N HIS A 192 -6.10 16.19 14.81
CA HIS A 192 -4.70 16.10 14.35
C HIS A 192 -4.58 16.56 12.89
N LEU A 193 -5.50 16.13 12.01
CA LEU A 193 -5.49 16.49 10.59
C LEU A 193 -5.70 17.99 10.38
N GLU A 194 -6.58 18.62 11.16
CA GLU A 194 -6.82 20.06 11.19
C GLU A 194 -5.58 20.81 11.67
N MET A 195 -4.99 20.40 12.81
CA MET A 195 -3.74 20.96 13.32
C MET A 195 -2.61 20.91 12.27
N PHE A 196 -2.36 19.77 11.64
CA PHE A 196 -1.35 19.65 10.58
C PHE A 196 -1.70 20.51 9.35
N SER A 197 -2.98 20.62 8.97
CA SER A 197 -3.43 21.46 7.87
C SER A 197 -3.15 22.95 8.13
N ILE A 198 -3.57 23.46 9.30
CA ILE A 198 -3.36 24.86 9.70
C ILE A 198 -1.87 25.16 9.79
N PHE A 199 -1.07 24.29 10.44
CA PHE A 199 0.39 24.38 10.49
C PHE A 199 1.03 24.59 9.10
N PHE A 200 0.65 23.78 8.10
CA PHE A 200 1.20 23.92 6.76
C PHE A 200 0.74 25.22 6.06
N ILE A 201 -0.49 25.69 6.31
CA ILE A 201 -1.02 26.96 5.78
C ILE A 201 -0.32 28.16 6.43
N CYS A 202 -0.10 28.13 7.75
CA CYS A 202 0.62 29.17 8.48
C CYS A 202 2.09 29.27 8.05
N LEU A 203 2.74 28.14 7.74
CA LEU A 203 4.09 28.16 7.14
C LEU A 203 4.09 28.71 5.71
N ASP A 204 3.11 28.36 4.86
CA ASP A 204 2.95 28.93 3.51
C ASP A 204 2.86 30.46 3.54
N ALA A 205 2.03 30.98 4.45
CA ALA A 205 1.75 32.40 4.59
C ALA A 205 2.82 33.17 5.39
N HIS A 206 3.82 32.49 5.97
CA HIS A 206 4.73 33.12 6.93
C HIS A 206 5.63 34.19 6.26
N PRO A 207 5.68 35.44 6.76
CA PRO A 207 6.44 36.53 6.14
C PRO A 207 7.92 36.19 5.85
N ILE A 208 8.54 35.40 6.74
CA ILE A 208 9.93 34.92 6.63
C ILE A 208 10.24 34.21 5.30
N ARG A 209 9.23 33.65 4.61
CA ARG A 209 9.42 33.00 3.30
C ARG A 209 9.81 33.96 2.19
N ASN A 210 9.55 35.26 2.36
CA ASN A 210 9.95 36.32 1.43
C ASN A 210 11.38 36.83 1.69
N GLU A 211 12.03 36.39 2.76
CA GLU A 211 13.43 36.71 3.05
C GLU A 211 14.40 35.80 2.27
N PRO A 212 15.67 36.21 2.06
CA PRO A 212 16.71 35.33 1.51
C PRO A 212 16.83 34.05 2.35
N LYS A 213 16.99 32.85 1.77
CA LYS A 213 16.90 31.54 2.48
C LYS A 213 15.60 31.30 3.29
N GLY A 214 14.51 32.01 2.98
CA GLY A 214 13.27 31.95 3.75
C GLY A 214 12.58 30.60 3.70
N ASN A 215 12.58 29.95 2.52
CA ASN A 215 12.03 28.60 2.33
C ASN A 215 12.81 27.56 3.15
N GLU A 216 14.14 27.62 3.12
CA GLU A 216 15.05 26.76 3.87
C GLU A 216 14.81 26.88 5.38
N THR A 217 14.50 28.09 5.85
CA THR A 217 14.16 28.35 7.26
C THR A 217 12.86 27.65 7.67
N VAL A 218 11.79 27.72 6.85
CA VAL A 218 10.53 26.99 7.13
C VAL A 218 10.63 25.48 6.90
N ILE A 219 11.52 25.00 6.01
CA ILE A 219 11.81 23.56 5.84
C ILE A 219 12.45 23.00 7.12
N GLN A 220 13.49 23.66 7.65
CA GLN A 220 14.14 23.25 8.89
C GLN A 220 13.18 23.32 10.09
N TYR A 221 12.34 24.35 10.16
CA TYR A 221 11.29 24.45 11.19
C TYR A 221 10.29 23.28 11.07
N GLN A 222 9.75 23.02 9.88
CA GLN A 222 8.69 22.01 9.74
C GLN A 222 9.20 20.59 10.03
N ALA A 223 10.41 20.28 9.57
CA ALA A 223 11.08 19.01 9.81
C ALA A 223 11.34 18.79 11.31
N HIS A 224 11.87 19.81 11.98
CA HIS A 224 12.16 19.75 13.42
C HIS A 224 10.88 19.59 14.25
N PHE A 225 9.92 20.51 14.11
CA PHE A 225 8.75 20.54 14.99
C PHE A 225 7.80 19.36 14.76
N ARG A 226 7.60 18.88 13.52
CA ARG A 226 6.82 17.65 13.30
C ARG A 226 7.48 16.42 13.92
N ARG A 227 8.81 16.32 13.87
CA ARG A 227 9.57 15.24 14.52
C ARG A 227 9.44 15.30 16.04
N GLN A 228 9.59 16.48 16.65
CA GLN A 228 9.42 16.66 18.10
C GLN A 228 7.98 16.41 18.57
N TRP A 229 6.97 16.79 17.77
CA TRP A 229 5.57 16.51 18.08
C TRP A 229 5.31 15.01 18.21
N HIS A 230 5.71 14.23 17.19
CA HIS A 230 5.56 12.77 17.22
C HIS A 230 6.35 12.12 18.36
N LEU A 231 7.55 12.60 18.68
CA LEU A 231 8.34 12.11 19.83
C LEU A 231 7.65 12.42 21.17
N THR A 232 7.00 13.57 21.31
CA THR A 232 6.21 13.93 22.50
C THR A 232 4.98 13.01 22.62
N CYS A 233 4.28 12.77 21.50
CA CYS A 233 3.17 11.82 21.42
C CYS A 233 3.56 10.36 21.75
N GLU A 234 4.81 9.95 21.50
CA GLU A 234 5.31 8.59 21.79
C GLU A 234 5.82 8.44 23.23
N GLN A 235 6.23 9.53 23.89
CA GLN A 235 6.72 9.50 25.27
C GLN A 235 5.62 9.49 26.32
N GLN A 236 4.37 9.86 25.97
CA GLN A 236 3.17 9.90 26.84
C GLN A 236 3.27 10.73 28.14
N SER A 237 4.42 11.32 28.45
CA SER A 237 4.76 11.96 29.73
C SER A 237 4.18 13.38 29.87
N THR A 238 3.93 14.06 28.75
CA THR A 238 3.37 15.40 28.68
C THR A 238 2.31 15.49 27.58
N ALA A 239 1.44 16.50 27.66
CA ALA A 239 0.59 16.85 26.52
C ALA A 239 1.45 17.28 25.33
N ALA A 240 1.13 16.77 24.14
CA ALA A 240 1.75 17.25 22.91
C ALA A 240 1.36 18.71 22.66
N PHE A 241 2.33 19.52 22.22
CA PHE A 241 2.11 20.91 21.87
C PHE A 241 1.29 21.03 20.57
N ASP A 242 0.60 22.16 20.41
CA ASP A 242 -0.07 22.49 19.16
C ASP A 242 0.97 22.84 18.07
N LEU A 243 0.83 22.25 16.88
CA LEU A 243 1.63 22.63 15.71
C LEU A 243 1.03 23.81 14.93
N ALA A 244 -0.28 24.06 15.01
CA ALA A 244 -0.91 25.15 14.25
C ALA A 244 -0.36 26.53 14.66
N THR A 245 -0.04 26.69 15.95
CA THR A 245 0.62 27.88 16.50
C THR A 245 2.13 27.90 16.15
N ILE A 246 2.51 28.71 15.16
CA ILE A 246 3.92 28.90 14.77
C ILE A 246 4.67 29.76 15.81
N SER A 247 5.84 29.29 16.24
CA SER A 247 6.73 30.03 17.13
C SER A 247 7.74 30.88 16.35
N ASP A 248 7.46 32.18 16.31
CA ASP A 248 8.33 33.23 15.75
C ASP A 248 9.78 33.13 16.27
N ASP A 249 9.97 32.98 17.58
CA ASP A 249 11.30 32.94 18.19
C ASP A 249 12.06 31.65 17.89
N ALA A 250 11.36 30.52 17.73
CA ALA A 250 11.99 29.30 17.23
C ALA A 250 12.32 29.40 15.73
N LEU A 251 11.49 30.06 14.91
CA LEU A 251 11.84 30.40 13.52
C LEU A 251 13.09 31.28 13.48
N ARG A 252 13.17 32.35 14.28
CA ARG A 252 14.36 33.22 14.42
C ARG A 252 15.60 32.47 14.92
N THR A 253 15.41 31.50 15.81
CA THR A 253 16.50 30.66 16.36
C THR A 253 17.01 29.63 15.35
N ILE A 254 16.14 29.11 14.48
CA ILE A 254 16.54 28.26 13.34
C ILE A 254 17.21 29.12 12.28
N ARG A 255 16.60 30.26 11.94
CA ARG A 255 17.10 31.27 10.99
C ARG A 255 18.55 31.67 11.23
N ALA A 256 18.91 31.94 12.49
CA ALA A 256 20.27 32.34 12.87
C ALA A 256 21.35 31.25 12.68
N LYS A 257 20.97 30.04 12.25
CA LYS A 257 21.86 28.87 12.07
C LYS A 257 22.05 28.47 10.59
N ILE A 258 21.45 29.18 9.63
CA ILE A 258 21.39 28.81 8.20
C ILE A 258 22.13 29.81 7.32
#